data_AF-A0A669BSW9-F1
#
_entry.id   AF-A0A669BSW9-F1
#
_cell.length_a   1.000
_cell.length_b   1.000
_cell.length_c   1.000
_cell.angle_alpha   90.00
_cell.angle_beta   90.00
_cell.angle_gamma   90.00
#
_symmetry.space_group_name_H-M   'P 1'
#
loop_
_entity.id
_entity.type
_entity.pdbx_description
1 polymer ?
#
loop_
_entity_poly.entity_id
_entity_poly.type
_entity_poly.pdbx_seq_one_letter_code
_entity_poly.pdbx_strand_id
1 'polypeptide(L)'
;MTNQKLGFLSSVLCKWHAQATLIGKYLLPVLLLIRFVMLGAAVQTAWLNDREEFLCSTQQPGCETACFDAVTPLSLPRLWTLQLVLVLAPGLVFLCYLIHLTNQETQVQRGNDEVKGHTLSVYRACVAFVIVVEVGCIAAQWLLYGFELSTDFSCGRSPCPMRVDCFLPHAWEKTVFLRIMFTASSVSILLNVVEAVCMLRAKLRRTDGGETLQSGSQVEESVLSRLLALWHSHAGFLGKTVLPVLQLVRIVLVGAAVQPLWSHDLKYFVCDTDQPACSREAYNFAFPFSWHQYWTLQVVFVLAPGLIYFSYLVHLLVTQKQSETGTVIKRQSLWAYLGFLSAVVLLEVGFAVGQCLKFGLFLPPMFNVAVSPCPHTVDCFLPQPNEKSVFMFIMLVLACLSGLLTLVEMVSSQFEWWFMLMGIFS
;
A
#
# COMPACT_ATOMS: atom_id res chain seq x y z
N MET A 1 6.33 27.48 22.41
CA MET A 1 6.43 26.49 21.31
C MET A 1 5.47 25.29 21.45
N THR A 2 5.20 24.77 22.65
CA THR A 2 4.27 23.63 22.85
C THR A 2 2.80 23.97 22.58
N ASN A 3 2.34 25.17 22.99
CA ASN A 3 0.96 25.63 22.79
C ASN A 3 0.57 25.83 21.31
N GLN A 4 1.52 26.21 20.45
CA GLN A 4 1.25 26.50 19.05
C GLN A 4 1.14 25.22 18.19
N LYS A 5 1.96 24.20 18.47
CA LYS A 5 1.83 22.86 17.86
C LYS A 5 0.53 22.18 18.28
N LEU A 6 0.14 22.35 19.56
CA LEU A 6 -1.14 21.84 20.07
C LEU A 6 -2.33 22.53 19.37
N GLY A 7 -2.24 23.84 19.11
CA GLY A 7 -3.25 24.58 18.35
C GLY A 7 -3.42 24.10 16.90
N PHE A 8 -2.32 23.82 16.21
CA PHE A 8 -2.36 23.28 14.84
C PHE A 8 -2.99 21.87 14.79
N LEU A 9 -2.52 20.95 15.64
CA LEU A 9 -3.09 19.61 15.75
C LEU A 9 -4.57 19.65 16.13
N SER A 10 -4.95 20.50 17.08
CA SER A 10 -6.33 20.73 17.46
C SER A 10 -7.18 21.23 16.29
N SER A 11 -6.66 22.14 15.46
CA SER A 11 -7.35 22.64 14.26
C SER A 11 -7.56 21.53 13.20
N VAL A 12 -6.53 20.71 12.93
CA VAL A 12 -6.63 19.58 11.99
C VAL A 12 -7.61 18.52 12.50
N LEU A 13 -7.51 18.14 13.78
CA LEU A 13 -8.47 17.22 14.41
C LEU A 13 -9.88 17.78 14.37
N CYS A 14 -10.08 19.06 14.69
CA CYS A 14 -11.40 19.69 14.67
C CYS A 14 -12.00 19.67 13.26
N LYS A 15 -11.21 19.97 12.21
CA LYS A 15 -11.64 19.84 10.80
C LYS A 15 -11.99 18.41 10.43
N TRP A 16 -11.17 17.43 10.79
CA TRP A 16 -11.47 16.01 10.58
C TRP A 16 -12.78 15.61 11.27
N HIS A 17 -12.90 15.95 12.54
CA HIS A 17 -14.10 15.67 13.34
C HIS A 17 -15.32 16.46 12.84
N ALA A 18 -15.16 17.61 12.19
CA ALA A 18 -16.28 18.34 11.62
C ALA A 18 -16.88 17.64 10.37
N GLN A 19 -16.09 16.82 9.68
CA GLN A 19 -16.52 16.13 8.46
C GLN A 19 -17.11 14.73 8.72
N ALA A 20 -16.61 14.00 9.71
CA ALA A 20 -17.08 12.66 10.03
C ALA A 20 -18.30 12.68 10.99
N THR A 21 -19.25 11.75 10.82
CA THR A 21 -20.28 11.53 11.84
C THR A 21 -19.70 10.79 13.06
N LEU A 22 -20.49 10.62 14.12
CA LEU A 22 -20.08 9.89 15.33
C LEU A 22 -19.59 8.46 15.01
N ILE A 23 -20.11 7.86 13.94
CA ILE A 23 -19.71 6.54 13.43
C ILE A 23 -18.27 6.56 12.92
N GLY A 24 -17.95 7.47 11.99
CA GLY A 24 -16.61 7.59 11.43
C GLY A 24 -15.54 8.06 12.42
N LYS A 25 -15.94 8.76 13.49
CA LYS A 25 -15.01 9.27 14.52
C LYS A 25 -14.48 8.21 15.46
N TYR A 26 -15.36 7.30 15.92
CA TYR A 26 -15.05 6.42 17.04
C TYR A 26 -15.22 4.95 16.67
N LEU A 27 -16.29 4.61 15.95
CA LEU A 27 -16.63 3.20 15.73
C LEU A 27 -15.78 2.54 14.64
N LEU A 28 -15.53 3.23 13.52
CA LEU A 28 -14.66 2.71 12.46
C LEU A 28 -13.20 2.52 12.91
N PRO A 29 -12.53 3.47 13.59
CA PRO A 29 -11.17 3.26 14.09
C PRO A 29 -11.06 2.13 15.10
N VAL A 30 -12.04 1.97 15.99
CA VAL A 30 -12.07 0.86 16.96
C VAL A 30 -12.20 -0.48 16.25
N LEU A 31 -13.05 -0.60 15.24
CA LEU A 31 -13.18 -1.83 14.45
C LEU A 31 -11.88 -2.15 13.68
N LEU A 32 -11.21 -1.14 13.12
CA LEU A 32 -9.91 -1.33 12.47
C LEU A 32 -8.84 -1.82 13.45
N LEU A 33 -8.81 -1.27 14.67
CA LEU A 33 -7.89 -1.72 15.72
C LEU A 33 -8.16 -3.18 16.10
N ILE A 34 -9.43 -3.55 16.31
CA ILE A 34 -9.82 -4.93 16.61
C ILE A 34 -9.32 -5.87 15.50
N ARG A 35 -9.55 -5.53 14.23
CA ARG A 35 -9.07 -6.35 13.11
C ARG A 35 -7.56 -6.48 13.05
N PHE A 36 -6.83 -5.41 13.32
CA PHE A 36 -5.37 -5.46 13.38
C PHE A 36 -4.88 -6.44 14.47
N VAL A 37 -5.47 -6.38 15.66
CA VAL A 37 -5.16 -7.30 16.77
C VAL A 37 -5.53 -8.73 16.41
N MET A 38 -6.72 -8.96 15.84
CA MET A 38 -7.18 -10.29 15.43
C MET A 38 -6.30 -10.90 14.34
N LEU A 39 -5.84 -10.09 13.38
CA LEU A 39 -4.89 -10.53 12.36
C LEU A 39 -3.56 -10.98 12.98
N GLY A 40 -3.01 -10.19 13.91
CA GLY A 40 -1.78 -10.56 14.62
C GLY A 40 -1.93 -11.88 15.39
N ALA A 41 -3.04 -12.03 16.11
CA ALA A 41 -3.37 -13.26 16.83
C ALA A 41 -3.51 -14.46 15.87
N ALA A 42 -4.24 -14.30 14.77
CA ALA A 42 -4.44 -15.36 13.77
C ALA A 42 -3.11 -15.84 13.17
N VAL A 43 -2.24 -14.90 12.78
CA VAL A 43 -0.90 -15.24 12.24
C VAL A 43 -0.09 -16.06 13.23
N GLN A 44 -0.06 -15.65 14.50
CA GLN A 44 0.77 -16.30 15.52
C GLN A 44 0.24 -17.65 15.99
N THR A 45 -1.09 -17.82 16.03
CA THR A 45 -1.72 -19.01 16.61
C THR A 45 -2.05 -20.07 15.56
N ALA A 46 -2.64 -19.66 14.44
CA ALA A 46 -3.27 -20.60 13.52
C ALA A 46 -2.59 -20.69 12.15
N TRP A 47 -1.67 -19.77 11.79
CA TRP A 47 -1.02 -19.74 10.46
C TRP A 47 0.51 -19.80 10.47
N LEU A 48 1.16 -19.77 11.64
CA LEU A 48 2.62 -19.65 11.74
C LEU A 48 3.35 -20.85 11.11
N ASN A 49 2.85 -22.07 11.36
CA ASN A 49 3.46 -23.33 10.94
C ASN A 49 2.62 -24.10 9.91
N ASP A 50 1.69 -23.41 9.24
CA ASP A 50 0.70 -24.02 8.33
C ASP A 50 1.30 -24.93 7.26
N ARG A 51 2.50 -24.56 6.80
CA ARG A 51 3.24 -25.29 5.77
C ARG A 51 3.99 -26.50 6.30
N GLU A 52 4.36 -26.50 7.57
CA GLU A 52 5.11 -27.60 8.18
C GLU A 52 4.19 -28.70 8.69
N GLU A 53 2.96 -28.33 9.07
CA GLU A 53 1.96 -29.24 9.62
C GLU A 53 0.96 -29.75 8.57
N PHE A 54 1.00 -29.23 7.34
CA PHE A 54 0.20 -29.74 6.24
C PHE A 54 0.77 -31.06 5.76
N LEU A 55 -0.05 -32.11 5.73
CA LEU A 55 0.40 -33.46 5.40
C LEU A 55 -0.49 -34.07 4.32
N CYS A 56 0.12 -34.70 3.32
CA CYS A 56 -0.58 -35.48 2.30
C CYS A 56 -0.13 -36.95 2.36
N SER A 57 -1.05 -37.88 2.08
CA SER A 57 -0.75 -39.32 2.05
C SER A 57 -0.03 -39.71 0.75
N THR A 58 1.21 -39.26 0.60
CA THR A 58 2.03 -39.45 -0.61
C THR A 58 3.52 -39.34 -0.32
N GLN A 59 4.34 -40.04 -1.09
CA GLN A 59 5.80 -39.87 -1.10
C GLN A 59 6.28 -39.12 -2.34
N GLN A 60 5.36 -38.71 -3.22
CA GLN A 60 5.71 -38.03 -4.46
C GLN A 60 6.26 -36.63 -4.17
N PRO A 61 7.51 -36.30 -4.58
CA PRO A 61 8.07 -34.97 -4.40
C PRO A 61 7.22 -33.92 -5.14
N GLY A 62 7.00 -32.79 -4.49
CA GLY A 62 6.22 -31.67 -5.03
C GLY A 62 4.69 -31.83 -4.98
N CYS A 63 4.15 -33.03 -4.70
CA CYS A 63 2.70 -33.24 -4.61
C CYS A 63 2.09 -32.45 -3.42
N GLU A 64 2.72 -32.52 -2.24
CA GLU A 64 2.29 -31.74 -1.07
C GLU A 64 2.30 -30.23 -1.34
N THR A 65 3.38 -29.72 -1.96
CA THR A 65 3.51 -28.30 -2.35
C THR A 65 2.41 -27.86 -3.32
N ALA A 66 2.11 -28.69 -4.33
CA ALA A 66 1.06 -28.42 -5.32
C ALA A 66 -0.34 -28.46 -4.71
N CYS A 67 -0.59 -29.40 -3.78
CA CYS A 67 -1.86 -29.53 -3.09
C CYS A 67 -2.09 -28.41 -2.07
N PHE A 68 -1.04 -27.99 -1.36
CA PHE A 68 -1.09 -26.82 -0.49
C PHE A 68 -1.49 -25.56 -1.27
N ASP A 69 -0.85 -25.29 -2.42
CA ASP A 69 -1.20 -24.14 -3.27
C ASP A 69 -2.65 -24.22 -3.82
N ALA A 70 -3.16 -25.42 -4.05
CA ALA A 70 -4.55 -25.61 -4.49
C ALA A 70 -5.57 -25.25 -3.40
N VAL A 71 -5.28 -25.58 -2.13
CA VAL A 71 -6.15 -25.28 -0.98
C VAL A 71 -6.02 -23.82 -0.56
N THR A 72 -4.82 -23.26 -0.60
CA THR A 72 -4.54 -21.88 -0.19
C THR A 72 -3.93 -21.06 -1.33
N PRO A 73 -4.72 -20.68 -2.36
CA PRO A 73 -4.21 -19.89 -3.48
C PRO A 73 -3.77 -18.46 -3.06
N LEU A 74 -4.40 -17.89 -2.03
CA LEU A 74 -3.97 -16.64 -1.37
C LEU A 74 -4.27 -16.74 0.14
N SER A 75 -3.26 -16.99 0.96
CA SER A 75 -3.44 -17.17 2.41
C SER A 75 -4.31 -16.07 3.05
N LEU A 76 -5.28 -16.47 3.90
CA LEU A 76 -6.24 -15.56 4.52
C LEU A 76 -5.58 -14.40 5.29
N PRO A 77 -4.51 -14.61 6.09
CA PRO A 77 -3.85 -13.50 6.77
C PRO A 77 -3.26 -12.46 5.80
N ARG A 78 -2.81 -12.88 4.61
CA ARG A 78 -2.31 -11.96 3.59
C ARG A 78 -3.44 -11.23 2.88
N LEU A 79 -4.57 -11.89 2.62
CA LEU A 79 -5.78 -11.24 2.15
C LEU A 79 -6.27 -10.17 3.15
N TRP A 80 -6.30 -10.46 4.44
CA TRP A 80 -6.67 -9.50 5.48
C TRP A 80 -5.65 -8.38 5.66
N THR A 81 -4.36 -8.66 5.50
CA THR A 81 -3.32 -7.62 5.45
C THR A 81 -3.56 -6.66 4.30
N LEU A 82 -3.81 -7.18 3.09
CA LEU A 82 -4.14 -6.37 1.90
C LEU A 82 -5.40 -5.53 2.14
N GLN A 83 -6.45 -6.13 2.69
CA GLN A 83 -7.69 -5.43 3.04
C GLN A 83 -7.44 -4.27 4.01
N LEU A 84 -6.71 -4.49 5.10
CA LEU A 84 -6.41 -3.45 6.09
C LEU A 84 -5.58 -2.30 5.49
N VAL A 85 -4.54 -2.62 4.72
CA VAL A 85 -3.70 -1.60 4.06
C VAL A 85 -4.51 -0.75 3.10
N LEU A 86 -5.36 -1.38 2.26
CA LEU A 86 -6.19 -0.67 1.29
C LEU A 86 -7.30 0.15 1.95
N VAL A 87 -7.86 -0.29 3.08
CA VAL A 87 -8.86 0.48 3.84
C VAL A 87 -8.24 1.67 4.57
N LEU A 88 -6.99 1.56 5.04
CA LEU A 88 -6.28 2.66 5.71
C LEU A 88 -5.79 3.74 4.73
N ALA A 89 -5.45 3.38 3.50
CA ALA A 89 -4.85 4.30 2.53
C ALA A 89 -5.69 5.57 2.25
N PRO A 90 -7.01 5.51 1.97
CA PRO A 90 -7.82 6.71 1.75
C PRO A 90 -7.91 7.63 2.97
N GLY A 91 -7.89 7.07 4.19
CA GLY A 91 -7.88 7.84 5.43
C GLY A 91 -6.59 8.64 5.59
N LEU A 92 -5.45 8.04 5.23
CA LEU A 92 -4.16 8.72 5.22
C LEU A 92 -4.10 9.80 4.12
N VAL A 93 -4.61 9.53 2.92
CA VAL A 93 -4.70 10.53 1.84
C VAL A 93 -5.55 11.72 2.30
N PHE A 94 -6.71 11.46 2.91
CA PHE A 94 -7.58 12.51 3.44
C PHE A 94 -6.90 13.32 4.56
N LEU A 95 -6.16 12.65 5.45
CA LEU A 95 -5.37 13.33 6.48
C LEU A 95 -4.34 14.28 5.87
N CYS A 96 -3.56 13.79 4.92
CA CYS A 96 -2.57 14.60 4.21
C CYS A 96 -3.23 15.77 3.47
N TYR A 97 -4.41 15.55 2.87
CA TYR A 97 -5.18 16.61 2.23
C TYR A 97 -5.64 17.69 3.21
N LEU A 98 -6.17 17.34 4.38
CA LEU A 98 -6.57 18.30 5.40
C LEU A 98 -5.40 19.11 5.96
N ILE A 99 -4.24 18.45 6.15
CA ILE A 99 -3.00 19.12 6.56
C ILE A 99 -2.58 20.14 5.50
N HIS A 100 -2.58 19.75 4.23
CA HIS A 100 -2.26 20.64 3.12
C HIS A 100 -3.20 21.85 3.05
N LEU A 101 -4.50 21.60 3.17
CA LEU A 101 -5.52 22.65 3.12
C LEU A 101 -5.36 23.65 4.27
N THR A 102 -5.11 23.16 5.48
CA THR A 102 -4.94 24.00 6.67
C THR A 102 -3.70 24.88 6.58
N ASN A 103 -2.61 24.37 5.99
CA ASN A 103 -1.41 25.16 5.71
C ASN A 103 -1.63 26.23 4.63
N GLN A 104 -2.52 25.99 3.65
CA GLN A 104 -2.85 26.99 2.63
C GLN A 104 -3.76 28.10 3.18
N GLU A 105 -4.74 27.77 4.02
CA GLU A 105 -5.64 28.76 4.62
C GLU A 105 -4.90 29.77 5.51
N THR A 106 -3.80 29.37 6.15
CA THR A 106 -2.94 30.31 6.88
C THR A 106 -2.23 31.33 5.96
N GLN A 107 -2.20 31.11 4.65
CA GLN A 107 -1.49 31.93 3.66
C GLN A 107 -2.43 32.75 2.75
N VAL A 108 -3.67 32.29 2.49
CA VAL A 108 -4.62 32.94 1.57
C VAL A 108 -6.05 32.87 2.13
N GLN A 109 -6.73 34.02 2.23
CA GLN A 109 -8.17 34.10 2.54
C GLN A 109 -9.00 33.60 1.35
N ARG A 110 -9.15 32.28 1.18
CA ARG A 110 -10.09 31.69 0.23
C ARG A 110 -11.51 31.64 0.81
N GLY A 111 -12.52 31.79 -0.04
CA GLY A 111 -13.94 31.72 0.34
C GLY A 111 -14.27 30.41 1.06
N ASN A 112 -14.83 30.53 2.27
CA ASN A 112 -15.03 29.41 3.22
C ASN A 112 -16.00 28.33 2.69
N ASP A 113 -16.90 28.68 1.76
CA ASP A 113 -17.97 27.77 1.31
C ASP A 113 -17.54 26.87 0.14
N GLU A 114 -16.66 27.34 -0.74
CA GLU A 114 -16.12 26.54 -1.86
C GLU A 114 -15.16 25.44 -1.35
N VAL A 115 -14.33 25.79 -0.35
CA VAL A 115 -13.36 24.88 0.28
C VAL A 115 -14.05 23.74 1.05
N LYS A 116 -15.16 24.04 1.75
CA LYS A 116 -15.97 23.02 2.44
C LYS A 116 -16.60 22.04 1.45
N GLY A 117 -17.04 22.52 0.29
CA GLY A 117 -17.61 21.70 -0.77
C GLY A 117 -16.61 20.68 -1.34
N HIS A 118 -15.40 21.14 -1.68
CA HIS A 118 -14.34 20.25 -2.18
C HIS A 118 -13.91 19.22 -1.13
N THR A 119 -13.74 19.64 0.13
CA THR A 119 -13.37 18.74 1.23
C THR A 119 -14.37 17.62 1.45
N LEU A 120 -15.66 17.95 1.41
CA LEU A 120 -16.75 16.98 1.53
C LEU A 120 -16.78 16.01 0.34
N SER A 121 -16.44 16.48 -0.86
CA SER A 121 -16.34 15.65 -2.06
C SER A 121 -15.22 14.61 -1.94
N VAL A 122 -14.02 15.03 -1.51
CA VAL A 122 -12.87 14.15 -1.29
C VAL A 122 -13.19 13.11 -0.20
N TYR A 123 -13.77 13.53 0.93
CA TYR A 123 -14.16 12.60 1.98
C TYR A 123 -15.14 11.53 1.49
N ARG A 124 -16.13 11.90 0.66
CA ARG A 124 -17.07 10.93 0.07
C ARG A 124 -16.39 9.97 -0.89
N ALA A 125 -15.46 10.44 -1.69
CA ALA A 125 -14.67 9.57 -2.56
C ALA A 125 -13.86 8.56 -1.74
N CYS A 126 -13.27 8.99 -0.62
CA CYS A 126 -12.57 8.09 0.31
C CYS A 126 -13.51 7.03 0.90
N VAL A 127 -14.69 7.43 1.42
CA VAL A 127 -15.67 6.48 1.98
C VAL A 127 -16.17 5.51 0.92
N ALA A 128 -16.48 5.99 -0.30
CA ALA A 128 -16.90 5.15 -1.41
C ALA A 128 -15.81 4.13 -1.79
N PHE A 129 -14.55 4.55 -1.85
CA PHE A 129 -13.42 3.66 -2.09
C PHE A 129 -13.30 2.58 -1.01
N VAL A 130 -13.44 2.95 0.28
CA VAL A 130 -13.42 1.99 1.40
C VAL A 130 -14.53 0.95 1.25
N ILE A 131 -15.75 1.37 0.90
CA ILE A 131 -16.88 0.43 0.67
C ILE A 131 -16.55 -0.54 -0.47
N VAL A 132 -16.03 -0.05 -1.59
CA VAL A 132 -15.68 -0.90 -2.75
C VAL A 132 -14.59 -1.91 -2.37
N VAL A 133 -13.55 -1.47 -1.66
CA VAL A 133 -12.47 -2.36 -1.19
C VAL A 133 -12.99 -3.40 -0.21
N GLU A 134 -13.74 -3.00 0.81
CA GLU A 134 -14.31 -3.91 1.82
C GLU A 134 -15.22 -4.95 1.17
N VAL A 135 -16.12 -4.53 0.26
CA VAL A 135 -17.02 -5.45 -0.48
C VAL A 135 -16.21 -6.39 -1.36
N GLY A 136 -15.21 -5.89 -2.07
CA GLY A 136 -14.34 -6.69 -2.93
C GLY A 136 -13.56 -7.75 -2.15
N CYS A 137 -12.96 -7.39 -1.01
CA CYS A 137 -12.22 -8.31 -0.16
C CYS A 137 -13.13 -9.35 0.50
N ILE A 138 -14.32 -8.97 0.98
CA ILE A 138 -15.30 -9.93 1.52
C ILE A 138 -15.77 -10.90 0.44
N ALA A 139 -16.08 -10.41 -0.76
CA ALA A 139 -16.49 -11.25 -1.88
C ALA A 139 -15.37 -12.23 -2.26
N ALA A 140 -14.12 -11.76 -2.33
CA ALA A 140 -12.96 -12.61 -2.58
C ALA A 140 -12.78 -13.68 -1.50
N GLN A 141 -12.88 -13.31 -0.22
CA GLN A 141 -12.81 -14.27 0.88
C GLN A 141 -13.90 -15.35 0.76
N TRP A 142 -15.14 -14.95 0.50
CA TRP A 142 -16.27 -15.87 0.39
C TRP A 142 -16.13 -16.80 -0.82
N LEU A 143 -15.72 -16.27 -1.97
CA LEU A 143 -15.54 -17.07 -3.20
C LEU A 143 -14.36 -18.05 -3.11
N LEU A 144 -13.29 -17.69 -2.41
CA LEU A 144 -12.10 -18.53 -2.28
C LEU A 144 -12.21 -19.56 -1.15
N TYR A 145 -12.80 -19.20 -0.01
CA TYR A 145 -12.73 -19.98 1.23
C TYR A 145 -14.09 -20.31 1.85
N GLY A 146 -15.18 -19.67 1.40
CA GLY A 146 -16.50 -19.83 2.02
C GLY A 146 -16.55 -19.30 3.46
N PHE A 147 -17.27 -20.01 4.34
CA PHE A 147 -17.51 -19.65 5.74
C PHE A 147 -16.86 -20.61 6.76
N GLU A 148 -16.25 -21.68 6.27
CA GLU A 148 -15.74 -22.79 7.08
C GLU A 148 -14.66 -23.54 6.29
N LEU A 149 -13.53 -23.81 6.95
CA LEU A 149 -12.47 -24.63 6.39
C LEU A 149 -12.63 -26.07 6.88
N SER A 150 -12.66 -27.02 5.95
CA SER A 150 -12.63 -28.45 6.25
C SER A 150 -11.24 -28.90 6.71
N THR A 151 -11.17 -30.04 7.39
CA THR A 151 -9.92 -30.65 7.86
C THR A 151 -9.25 -31.52 6.81
N ASP A 152 -10.03 -32.12 5.92
CA ASP A 152 -9.62 -33.11 4.94
C ASP A 152 -10.00 -32.66 3.53
N PHE A 153 -9.07 -32.83 2.59
CA PHE A 153 -9.28 -32.49 1.19
C PHE A 153 -8.60 -33.52 0.29
N SER A 154 -9.32 -34.02 -0.71
CA SER A 154 -8.73 -34.91 -1.70
C SER A 154 -8.18 -34.11 -2.88
N CYS A 155 -6.86 -34.17 -3.09
CA CYS A 155 -6.13 -33.42 -4.10
C CYS A 155 -5.64 -34.34 -5.22
N GLY A 156 -5.77 -33.91 -6.48
CA GLY A 156 -5.28 -34.63 -7.66
C GLY A 156 -4.48 -33.74 -8.61
N ARG A 157 -3.78 -32.73 -8.08
CA ARG A 157 -3.01 -31.77 -8.89
C ARG A 157 -1.65 -32.38 -9.26
N SER A 158 -1.16 -32.13 -10.47
CA SER A 158 0.20 -32.53 -10.85
C SER A 158 1.22 -31.92 -9.86
N PRO A 159 2.22 -32.68 -9.36
CA PRO A 159 2.71 -33.97 -9.84
C PRO A 159 2.13 -35.22 -9.15
N CYS A 160 0.99 -35.13 -8.44
CA CYS A 160 0.44 -36.27 -7.70
C CYS A 160 0.08 -37.45 -8.65
N PRO A 161 0.49 -38.69 -8.31
CA PRO A 161 0.27 -39.86 -9.19
C PRO A 161 -1.19 -40.32 -9.24
N MET A 162 -1.93 -40.06 -8.16
CA MET A 162 -3.36 -40.32 -8.02
C MET A 162 -3.96 -39.27 -7.08
N ARG A 163 -5.27 -39.34 -6.86
CA ARG A 163 -5.93 -38.47 -5.88
C ARG A 163 -5.48 -38.89 -4.47
N VAL A 164 -4.86 -37.96 -3.74
CA VAL A 164 -4.31 -38.17 -2.40
C VAL A 164 -5.11 -37.36 -1.38
N ASP A 165 -5.21 -37.86 -0.17
CA ASP A 165 -5.86 -37.15 0.92
C ASP A 165 -4.82 -36.29 1.66
N CYS A 166 -5.17 -35.03 1.87
CA CYS A 166 -4.35 -34.05 2.57
C CYS A 166 -5.12 -33.45 3.75
N PHE A 167 -4.40 -33.11 4.81
CA PHE A 167 -4.96 -32.63 6.06
C PHE A 167 -4.52 -31.19 6.34
N LEU A 168 -5.49 -30.31 6.57
CA LEU A 168 -5.24 -28.91 6.90
C LEU A 168 -5.15 -28.71 8.43
N PRO A 169 -4.02 -28.21 8.94
CA PRO A 169 -3.83 -28.02 10.37
C PRO A 169 -4.75 -26.93 10.91
N HIS A 170 -5.13 -27.04 12.19
CA HIS A 170 -5.84 -25.99 12.94
C HIS A 170 -7.13 -25.45 12.27
N ALA A 171 -7.82 -26.26 11.44
CA ALA A 171 -8.94 -25.82 10.61
C ALA A 171 -10.10 -25.17 11.41
N TRP A 172 -10.35 -25.63 12.63
CA TRP A 172 -11.37 -25.06 13.51
C TRP A 172 -10.98 -23.65 14.01
N GLU A 173 -9.73 -23.44 14.42
CA GLU A 173 -9.21 -22.13 14.84
C GLU A 173 -9.27 -21.15 13.66
N LYS A 174 -8.84 -21.61 12.49
CA LYS A 174 -8.91 -20.83 11.24
C LYS A 174 -10.32 -20.41 10.90
N THR A 175 -11.29 -21.32 11.07
CA THR A 175 -12.72 -21.03 10.86
C THR A 175 -13.24 -19.98 11.86
N VAL A 176 -12.81 -20.03 13.12
CA VAL A 176 -13.17 -19.01 14.13
C VAL A 176 -12.64 -17.63 13.72
N PHE A 177 -11.35 -17.52 13.37
CA PHE A 177 -10.78 -16.24 12.91
C PHE A 177 -11.45 -15.75 11.63
N LEU A 178 -11.73 -16.64 10.67
CA LEU A 178 -12.43 -16.32 9.43
C LEU A 178 -13.79 -15.69 9.70
N ARG A 179 -14.60 -16.29 10.57
CA ARG A 179 -15.93 -15.78 10.92
C ARG A 179 -15.84 -14.44 11.64
N ILE A 180 -14.90 -14.27 12.58
CA ILE A 180 -14.70 -13.00 13.27
C ILE A 180 -14.33 -11.89 12.27
N MET A 181 -13.35 -12.14 11.39
CA MET A 181 -12.93 -11.15 10.39
C MET A 181 -14.04 -10.83 9.38
N PHE A 182 -14.83 -11.82 8.96
CA PHE A 182 -15.99 -11.63 8.10
C PHE A 182 -17.06 -10.73 8.76
N THR A 183 -17.40 -11.00 10.02
CA THR A 183 -18.38 -10.21 10.78
C THR A 183 -17.91 -8.78 10.98
N ALA A 184 -16.64 -8.57 11.38
CA ALA A 184 -16.07 -7.24 11.53
C ALA A 184 -16.07 -6.45 10.21
N SER A 185 -15.79 -7.12 9.09
CA SER A 185 -15.85 -6.58 7.72
C SER A 185 -17.26 -6.17 7.33
N SER A 186 -18.24 -7.03 7.58
CA SER A 186 -19.66 -6.77 7.33
C SER A 186 -20.18 -5.56 8.14
N VAL A 187 -19.82 -5.48 9.43
CA VAL A 187 -20.19 -4.34 10.29
C VAL A 187 -19.58 -3.04 9.76
N SER A 188 -18.30 -3.03 9.36
CA SER A 188 -17.69 -1.83 8.78
C SER A 188 -18.35 -1.38 7.48
N ILE A 189 -18.72 -2.32 6.59
CA ILE A 189 -19.46 -1.96 5.37
C ILE A 189 -20.77 -1.29 5.73
N LEU A 190 -21.55 -1.88 6.65
CA LEU A 190 -22.80 -1.30 7.10
C LEU A 190 -22.59 0.11 7.66
N LEU A 191 -21.57 0.31 8.50
CA LEU A 191 -21.26 1.61 9.09
C LEU A 191 -20.79 2.63 8.05
N ASN A 192 -19.97 2.25 7.08
CA ASN A 192 -19.56 3.12 5.98
C ASN A 192 -20.75 3.47 5.06
N VAL A 193 -21.68 2.55 4.84
CA VAL A 193 -22.92 2.82 4.10
C VAL A 193 -23.81 3.79 4.88
N VAL A 194 -23.97 3.60 6.19
CA VAL A 194 -24.73 4.51 7.05
C VAL A 194 -24.08 5.90 7.05
N GLU A 195 -22.75 6.00 7.17
CA GLU A 195 -21.99 7.25 7.06
C GLU A 195 -22.28 7.93 5.71
N ALA A 196 -22.18 7.19 4.60
CA ALA A 196 -22.45 7.71 3.26
C ALA A 196 -23.89 8.22 3.11
N VAL A 197 -24.89 7.47 3.59
CA VAL A 197 -26.31 7.87 3.54
C VAL A 197 -26.57 9.11 4.40
N CYS A 198 -26.02 9.17 5.61
CA CYS A 198 -26.12 10.34 6.48
C CYS A 198 -25.53 11.59 5.80
N MET A 199 -24.38 11.44 5.15
CA MET A 199 -23.70 12.53 4.43
C MET A 199 -24.44 13.00 3.17
N LEU A 200 -25.14 12.10 2.48
CA LEU A 200 -26.03 12.45 1.36
C LEU A 200 -27.24 13.24 1.85
N ARG A 201 -27.88 12.80 2.93
CA ARG A 201 -29.03 13.49 3.55
C ARG A 201 -28.66 14.88 4.08
N ALA A 202 -27.47 15.04 4.67
CA ALA A 202 -26.98 16.33 5.14
C ALA A 202 -26.76 17.33 4.00
N LYS A 203 -26.40 16.87 2.79
CA LYS A 203 -26.28 17.75 1.60
C LYS A 203 -27.62 18.26 1.12
N LEU A 204 -28.65 17.39 1.10
CA LEU A 204 -30.02 17.75 0.72
C LEU A 204 -30.65 18.79 1.66
N ARG A 205 -30.21 18.84 2.92
CA ARG A 205 -30.69 19.84 3.89
C ARG A 205 -29.94 21.18 3.85
N ARG A 206 -28.73 21.24 3.26
CA ARG A 206 -27.90 22.46 3.21
C ARG A 206 -28.21 23.39 2.02
N THR A 207 -29.24 23.10 1.23
CA THR A 207 -29.74 24.03 0.21
C THR A 207 -30.51 25.20 0.82
N ASP A 208 -30.67 25.25 2.15
CA ASP A 208 -31.33 26.34 2.88
C ASP A 208 -30.50 26.73 4.11
N GLY A 209 -30.05 27.99 4.16
CA GLY A 209 -29.42 28.61 5.34
C GLY A 209 -27.89 28.74 5.31
N GLY A 210 -27.41 29.95 5.02
CA GLY A 210 -26.05 30.41 5.34
C GLY A 210 -26.04 31.34 6.57
N GLU A 211 -24.94 31.33 7.33
CA GLU A 211 -24.11 32.48 7.75
C GLU A 211 -23.09 32.08 8.84
N THR A 212 -22.15 33.00 9.11
CA THR A 212 -20.71 32.87 9.38
C THR A 212 -20.29 32.92 10.86
N LEU A 213 -19.06 32.47 11.19
CA LEU A 213 -18.23 33.10 12.22
C LEU A 213 -16.72 32.81 11.99
N GLN A 214 -15.90 33.87 12.05
CA GLN A 214 -14.44 33.89 11.93
C GLN A 214 -13.75 33.77 13.29
N SER A 215 -12.56 33.18 13.32
CA SER A 215 -11.51 33.56 14.29
C SER A 215 -10.14 33.30 13.67
N GLY A 216 -9.30 34.35 13.63
CA GLY A 216 -7.96 34.33 13.07
C GLY A 216 -6.88 34.13 14.15
N SER A 217 -5.77 33.51 13.76
CA SER A 217 -4.54 33.43 14.56
C SER A 217 -3.32 33.47 13.65
N GLN A 218 -2.39 34.35 13.99
CA GLN A 218 -1.12 34.63 13.31
C GLN A 218 -0.04 33.63 13.77
N VAL A 219 0.77 33.11 12.85
CA VAL A 219 1.81 32.10 13.11
C VAL A 219 3.21 32.71 13.01
N GLU A 220 3.98 32.56 14.08
CA GLU A 220 5.42 32.82 14.13
C GLU A 220 6.21 31.65 13.49
N GLU A 221 7.18 31.99 12.63
CA GLU A 221 7.80 31.06 11.68
C GLU A 221 9.07 30.38 12.24
N SER A 222 9.06 29.05 12.31
CA SER A 222 10.23 28.23 12.65
C SER A 222 11.04 27.81 11.40
N VAL A 223 12.30 27.42 11.57
CA VAL A 223 13.14 26.90 10.47
C VAL A 223 12.49 25.68 9.78
N LEU A 224 11.79 24.83 10.55
CA LEU A 224 11.06 23.68 10.02
C LEU A 224 9.86 24.09 9.16
N SER A 225 9.15 25.17 9.51
CA SER A 225 8.04 25.67 8.70
C SER A 225 8.52 26.33 7.41
N ARG A 226 9.67 27.03 7.41
CA ARG A 226 10.31 27.53 6.18
C ARG A 226 10.74 26.41 5.27
N LEU A 227 11.27 25.33 5.85
CA LEU A 227 11.69 24.14 5.13
C LEU A 227 10.51 23.36 4.53
N LEU A 228 9.45 23.16 5.31
CA LEU A 228 8.20 22.57 4.81
C LEU A 228 7.55 23.45 3.75
N ALA A 229 7.53 24.78 3.93
CA ALA A 229 7.00 25.71 2.95
C ALA A 229 7.76 25.65 1.62
N LEU A 230 9.10 25.53 1.66
CA LEU A 230 9.94 25.41 0.47
C LEU A 230 9.82 24.04 -0.21
N TRP A 231 9.74 22.96 0.58
CA TRP A 231 9.45 21.61 0.07
C TRP A 231 8.08 21.57 -0.62
N HIS A 232 7.09 22.23 0.00
CA HIS A 232 5.73 22.28 -0.49
C HIS A 232 5.48 23.39 -1.52
N SER A 233 6.44 24.25 -1.87
CA SER A 233 6.18 25.36 -2.79
C SER A 233 6.07 24.94 -4.24
N HIS A 234 6.67 23.79 -4.60
CA HIS A 234 6.72 23.30 -5.99
C HIS A 234 5.96 21.99 -6.19
N ALA A 235 5.66 21.26 -5.11
CA ALA A 235 4.85 20.07 -5.17
C ALA A 235 3.36 20.41 -5.36
N GLY A 236 2.72 19.73 -6.30
CA GLY A 236 1.29 19.76 -6.53
C GLY A 236 0.51 19.04 -5.43
N PHE A 237 -0.80 18.92 -5.61
CA PHE A 237 -1.66 18.19 -4.67
C PHE A 237 -1.29 16.69 -4.59
N LEU A 238 -0.89 16.07 -5.71
CA LEU A 238 -0.63 14.63 -5.78
C LEU A 238 0.68 14.25 -5.07
N GLY A 239 1.75 15.03 -5.24
CA GLY A 239 3.04 14.82 -4.58
C GLY A 239 3.03 15.06 -3.08
N LYS A 240 2.09 15.86 -2.58
CA LYS A 240 1.96 16.15 -1.14
C LYS A 240 1.07 15.18 -0.39
N THR A 241 0.15 14.50 -1.08
CA THR A 241 -0.92 13.74 -0.42
C THR A 241 -1.01 12.30 -0.88
N VAL A 242 -1.12 12.06 -2.19
CA VAL A 242 -1.34 10.71 -2.73
C VAL A 242 -0.03 9.92 -2.82
N LEU A 243 1.04 10.54 -3.34
CA LEU A 243 2.32 9.86 -3.56
C LEU A 243 2.98 9.36 -2.25
N PRO A 244 3.06 10.14 -1.16
CA PRO A 244 3.64 9.64 0.10
C PRO A 244 2.86 8.46 0.69
N VAL A 245 1.53 8.48 0.60
CA VAL A 245 0.69 7.37 1.08
C VAL A 245 0.88 6.14 0.22
N LEU A 246 0.97 6.29 -1.10
CA LEU A 246 1.24 5.18 -2.01
C LEU A 246 2.60 4.53 -1.74
N GLN A 247 3.62 5.32 -1.42
CA GLN A 247 4.93 4.79 -1.02
C GLN A 247 4.90 4.11 0.35
N LEU A 248 4.14 4.66 1.32
CA LEU A 248 3.92 4.00 2.61
C LEU A 248 3.23 2.64 2.44
N VAL A 249 2.19 2.58 1.60
CA VAL A 249 1.50 1.33 1.24
C VAL A 249 2.51 0.31 0.72
N ARG A 250 3.42 0.69 -0.19
CA ARG A 250 4.47 -0.23 -0.68
C ARG A 250 5.42 -0.71 0.41
N ILE A 251 5.89 0.18 1.27
CA ILE A 251 6.77 -0.20 2.39
C ILE A 251 6.07 -1.25 3.27
N VAL A 252 4.80 -1.02 3.60
CA VAL A 252 4.01 -1.96 4.42
C VAL A 252 3.76 -3.26 3.67
N LEU A 253 3.47 -3.24 2.37
CA LEU A 253 3.29 -4.47 1.57
C LEU A 253 4.57 -5.30 1.50
N VAL A 254 5.72 -4.66 1.27
CA VAL A 254 7.02 -5.34 1.22
C VAL A 254 7.35 -5.97 2.57
N GLY A 255 7.13 -5.25 3.68
CA GLY A 255 7.46 -5.76 5.02
C GLY A 255 6.46 -6.78 5.59
N ALA A 256 5.16 -6.48 5.52
CA ALA A 256 4.13 -7.26 6.21
C ALA A 256 3.55 -8.41 5.39
N ALA A 257 3.54 -8.31 4.06
CA ALA A 257 2.90 -9.30 3.19
C ALA A 257 3.93 -10.09 2.36
N VAL A 258 4.89 -9.40 1.75
CA VAL A 258 5.90 -10.02 0.88
C VAL A 258 6.98 -10.72 1.71
N GLN A 259 7.65 -10.05 2.65
CA GLN A 259 8.77 -10.68 3.36
C GLN A 259 8.42 -12.05 3.99
N PRO A 260 7.25 -12.25 4.65
CA PRO A 260 6.85 -13.55 5.18
C PRO A 260 6.50 -14.61 4.13
N LEU A 261 6.22 -14.21 2.88
CA LEU A 261 5.93 -15.15 1.77
C LEU A 261 7.20 -15.72 1.15
N TRP A 262 8.26 -14.92 1.01
CA TRP A 262 9.51 -15.37 0.37
C TRP A 262 10.59 -15.85 1.36
N SER A 263 10.42 -15.68 2.67
CA SER A 263 11.45 -15.98 3.69
C SER A 263 11.84 -17.46 3.77
N HIS A 264 10.95 -18.38 3.38
CA HIS A 264 11.16 -19.83 3.47
C HIS A 264 11.13 -20.55 2.12
N ASP A 265 11.27 -19.82 1.01
CA ASP A 265 11.16 -20.39 -0.33
C ASP A 265 12.16 -21.52 -0.58
N LEU A 266 13.41 -21.33 -0.16
CA LEU A 266 14.44 -22.34 -0.29
C LEU A 266 14.11 -23.63 0.49
N LYS A 267 13.37 -23.54 1.61
CA LYS A 267 13.00 -24.70 2.43
C LYS A 267 11.95 -25.58 1.73
N TYR A 268 11.03 -24.95 0.99
CA TYR A 268 9.89 -25.63 0.36
C TYR A 268 10.03 -25.79 -1.17
N PHE A 269 11.18 -25.41 -1.71
CA PHE A 269 11.55 -25.69 -3.10
C PHE A 269 12.08 -27.11 -3.19
N VAL A 270 11.29 -28.00 -3.81
CA VAL A 270 11.56 -29.44 -3.86
C VAL A 270 11.74 -29.85 -5.32
N CYS A 271 12.82 -30.57 -5.60
CA CYS A 271 13.04 -31.21 -6.89
C CYS A 271 12.75 -32.72 -6.80
N ASP A 272 12.42 -33.34 -7.91
CA ASP A 272 12.17 -34.79 -8.05
C ASP A 272 13.44 -35.66 -7.97
N THR A 273 14.34 -35.34 -7.04
CA THR A 273 15.58 -36.07 -6.81
C THR A 273 15.99 -36.06 -5.35
N ASP A 274 16.56 -37.17 -4.88
CA ASP A 274 17.13 -37.30 -3.53
C ASP A 274 18.58 -36.79 -3.44
N GLN A 275 19.13 -36.25 -4.54
CA GLN A 275 20.51 -35.78 -4.57
C GLN A 275 20.68 -34.58 -3.61
N PRO A 276 21.57 -34.68 -2.60
CA PRO A 276 21.77 -33.60 -1.64
C PRO A 276 22.30 -32.34 -2.35
N ALA A 277 21.86 -31.18 -1.87
CA ALA A 277 22.14 -29.86 -2.44
C ALA A 277 21.56 -29.56 -3.83
N CYS A 278 20.96 -30.52 -4.55
CA CYS A 278 20.35 -30.26 -5.86
C CYS A 278 19.25 -29.18 -5.78
N SER A 279 18.30 -29.29 -4.84
CA SER A 279 17.25 -28.26 -4.68
C SER A 279 17.79 -26.86 -4.40
N ARG A 280 18.91 -26.76 -3.68
CA ARG A 280 19.54 -25.46 -3.38
C ARG A 280 20.21 -24.85 -4.60
N GLU A 281 20.99 -25.64 -5.33
CA GLU A 281 21.65 -25.16 -6.55
C GLU A 281 20.64 -24.87 -7.66
N ALA A 282 19.61 -25.72 -7.80
CA ALA A 282 18.51 -25.48 -8.72
C ALA A 282 17.73 -24.20 -8.36
N TYR A 283 17.47 -23.95 -7.09
CA TYR A 283 16.86 -22.71 -6.63
C TYR A 283 17.73 -21.49 -6.95
N ASN A 284 19.04 -21.55 -6.67
CA ASN A 284 19.98 -20.46 -6.98
C ASN A 284 20.10 -20.21 -8.49
N PHE A 285 20.02 -21.26 -9.30
CA PHE A 285 20.05 -21.18 -10.76
C PHE A 285 18.76 -20.56 -11.31
N ALA A 286 17.60 -21.00 -10.82
CA ALA A 286 16.31 -20.45 -11.21
C ALA A 286 16.14 -18.99 -10.75
N PHE A 287 16.62 -18.68 -9.55
CA PHE A 287 16.46 -17.37 -8.89
C PHE A 287 17.80 -16.82 -8.43
N PRO A 288 18.66 -16.37 -9.37
CA PRO A 288 19.94 -15.76 -9.03
C PRO A 288 19.77 -14.45 -8.24
N PHE A 289 18.59 -13.83 -8.36
CA PHE A 289 18.22 -12.64 -7.62
C PHE A 289 16.82 -12.82 -7.02
N SER A 290 16.68 -12.65 -5.71
CA SER A 290 15.41 -12.92 -5.04
C SER A 290 14.39 -11.79 -5.25
N TRP A 291 13.13 -12.14 -5.50
CA TRP A 291 12.07 -11.15 -5.78
C TRP A 291 11.81 -10.15 -4.65
N HIS A 292 11.85 -10.60 -3.39
CA HIS A 292 11.65 -9.67 -2.28
C HIS A 292 12.77 -8.63 -2.20
N GLN A 293 14.00 -9.00 -2.57
CA GLN A 293 15.12 -8.07 -2.67
C GLN A 293 14.90 -7.08 -3.82
N TYR A 294 14.32 -7.52 -4.94
CA TYR A 294 13.98 -6.64 -6.05
C TYR A 294 13.04 -5.51 -5.64
N TRP A 295 11.94 -5.83 -4.97
CA TRP A 295 11.01 -4.80 -4.52
C TRP A 295 11.55 -3.97 -3.36
N THR A 296 12.38 -4.56 -2.50
CA THR A 296 13.10 -3.79 -1.47
C THR A 296 14.02 -2.77 -2.11
N LEU A 297 14.80 -3.15 -3.13
CA LEU A 297 15.63 -2.24 -3.90
C LEU A 297 14.77 -1.19 -4.62
N GLN A 298 13.67 -1.59 -5.26
CA GLN A 298 12.76 -0.64 -5.91
C GLN A 298 12.30 0.45 -4.93
N VAL A 299 11.82 0.08 -3.75
CA VAL A 299 11.37 1.04 -2.73
C VAL A 299 12.52 1.94 -2.28
N VAL A 300 13.70 1.38 -1.99
CA VAL A 300 14.88 2.16 -1.54
C VAL A 300 15.34 3.14 -2.61
N PHE A 301 15.51 2.68 -3.86
CA PHE A 301 15.97 3.51 -4.95
C PHE A 301 14.95 4.60 -5.31
N VAL A 302 13.66 4.30 -5.29
CA VAL A 302 12.59 5.29 -5.57
C VAL A 302 12.51 6.36 -4.47
N LEU A 303 12.79 6.01 -3.21
CA LEU A 303 12.80 6.98 -2.10
C LEU A 303 14.08 7.84 -2.06
N ALA A 304 15.21 7.33 -2.57
CA ALA A 304 16.51 8.01 -2.49
C ALA A 304 16.53 9.41 -3.13
N PRO A 305 16.01 9.64 -4.35
CA PRO A 305 15.89 10.98 -4.93
C PRO A 305 15.17 11.98 -4.02
N GLY A 306 14.14 11.54 -3.27
CA GLY A 306 13.40 12.39 -2.35
C GLY A 306 14.24 12.82 -1.15
N LEU A 307 15.02 11.91 -0.58
CA LEU A 307 15.95 12.22 0.51
C LEU A 307 17.09 13.14 0.04
N ILE A 308 17.60 12.94 -1.17
CA ILE A 308 18.63 13.79 -1.78
C ILE A 308 18.08 15.21 -1.99
N TYR A 309 16.88 15.33 -2.56
CA TYR A 309 16.21 16.62 -2.73
C TYR A 309 15.97 17.32 -1.38
N PHE A 310 15.58 16.56 -0.34
CA PHE A 310 15.38 17.10 1.00
C PHE A 310 16.68 17.64 1.58
N SER A 311 17.77 16.86 1.48
CA SER A 311 19.10 17.29 1.91
C SER A 311 19.59 18.53 1.14
N TYR A 312 19.32 18.61 -0.16
CA TYR A 312 19.65 19.78 -0.98
C TYR A 312 18.89 21.04 -0.54
N LEU A 313 17.60 20.91 -0.21
CA LEU A 313 16.79 22.02 0.31
C LEU A 313 17.28 22.50 1.69
N VAL A 314 17.63 21.57 2.60
CA VAL A 314 18.24 21.91 3.89
C VAL A 314 19.53 22.70 3.65
N HIS A 315 20.41 22.22 2.77
CA HIS A 315 21.67 22.89 2.45
C HIS A 315 21.43 24.30 1.90
N LEU A 316 20.54 24.46 0.92
CA LEU A 316 20.17 25.77 0.39
C LEU A 316 19.68 26.73 1.49
N LEU A 317 18.82 26.26 2.40
CA LEU A 317 18.29 27.09 3.49
C LEU A 317 19.35 27.53 4.51
N VAL A 318 20.30 26.65 4.82
CA VAL A 318 21.41 26.97 5.74
C VAL A 318 22.40 27.94 5.10
N THR A 319 22.76 27.74 3.83
CA THR A 319 23.74 28.57 3.12
C THR A 319 23.19 29.95 2.74
N GLN A 320 21.89 30.07 2.45
CA GLN A 320 21.25 31.32 1.97
C GLN A 320 20.73 32.24 3.09
N LYS A 321 21.22 32.12 4.33
CA LYS A 321 20.84 33.04 5.43
C LYS A 321 21.29 34.51 5.21
N GLN A 322 21.87 34.87 4.04
CA GLN A 322 22.59 36.13 3.87
C GLN A 322 22.46 36.87 2.51
N SER A 323 21.57 36.49 1.58
CA SER A 323 21.40 37.23 0.31
C SER A 323 19.94 37.43 -0.11
N GLU A 324 19.52 38.69 -0.24
CA GLU A 324 18.25 39.09 -0.85
C GLU A 324 18.28 38.85 -2.37
N THR A 325 17.98 37.63 -2.82
CA THR A 325 17.62 37.34 -4.23
C THR A 325 16.61 36.20 -4.32
N GLY A 326 15.36 36.46 -3.92
CA GLY A 326 14.30 35.44 -3.83
C GLY A 326 13.86 34.79 -5.16
N THR A 327 14.08 35.45 -6.30
CA THR A 327 13.70 34.95 -7.64
C THR A 327 14.67 33.89 -8.18
N VAL A 328 15.97 34.00 -7.89
CA VAL A 328 17.00 33.04 -8.32
C VAL A 328 16.84 31.71 -7.56
N ILE A 329 16.51 31.78 -6.27
CA ILE A 329 16.28 30.61 -5.40
C ILE A 329 15.08 29.79 -5.87
N LYS A 330 13.95 30.44 -6.20
CA LYS A 330 12.75 29.77 -6.72
C LYS A 330 13.03 29.02 -8.02
N ARG A 331 13.84 29.60 -8.91
CA ARG A 331 14.24 28.95 -10.16
C ARG A 331 15.12 27.72 -9.90
N GLN A 332 16.16 27.84 -9.07
CA GLN A 332 17.07 26.72 -8.76
C GLN A 332 16.35 25.56 -8.05
N SER A 333 15.48 25.86 -7.09
CA SER A 333 14.69 24.85 -6.36
C SER A 333 13.74 24.07 -7.29
N LEU A 334 13.13 24.73 -8.28
CA LEU A 334 12.26 24.06 -9.25
C LEU A 334 13.02 23.09 -10.15
N TRP A 335 14.19 23.46 -10.67
CA TRP A 335 15.00 22.55 -11.51
C TRP A 335 15.45 21.32 -10.70
N ALA A 336 15.80 21.51 -9.43
CA ALA A 336 16.10 20.40 -8.53
C ALA A 336 14.87 19.51 -8.27
N TYR A 337 13.68 20.11 -8.11
CA TYR A 337 12.42 19.38 -7.95
C TYR A 337 12.03 18.58 -9.20
N LEU A 338 12.15 19.18 -10.39
CA LEU A 338 11.91 18.50 -11.67
C LEU A 338 12.93 17.37 -11.91
N GLY A 339 14.21 17.61 -11.57
CA GLY A 339 15.25 16.58 -11.60
C GLY A 339 14.89 15.40 -10.69
N PHE A 340 14.47 15.68 -9.46
CA PHE A 340 13.96 14.67 -8.53
C PHE A 340 12.79 13.86 -9.12
N LEU A 341 11.74 14.53 -9.62
CA LEU A 341 10.58 13.84 -10.20
C LEU A 341 10.96 12.99 -11.41
N SER A 342 11.84 13.50 -12.27
CA SER A 342 12.32 12.76 -13.45
C SER A 342 13.10 11.49 -13.04
N ALA A 343 13.93 11.58 -12.00
CA ALA A 343 14.65 10.43 -11.46
C ALA A 343 13.69 9.37 -10.89
N VAL A 344 12.65 9.80 -10.17
CA VAL A 344 11.60 8.89 -9.66
C VAL A 344 10.90 8.17 -10.81
N VAL A 345 10.46 8.90 -11.84
CA VAL A 345 9.79 8.30 -13.01
C VAL A 345 10.71 7.30 -13.71
N LEU A 346 11.96 7.67 -13.97
CA LEU A 346 12.92 6.78 -14.62
C LEU A 346 13.18 5.50 -13.81
N LEU A 347 13.28 5.62 -12.48
CA LEU A 347 13.43 4.47 -11.61
C LEU A 347 12.18 3.60 -11.59
N GLU A 348 10.98 4.17 -11.41
CA GLU A 348 9.71 3.43 -11.41
C GLU A 348 9.49 2.69 -12.73
N VAL A 349 9.72 3.36 -13.87
CA VAL A 349 9.63 2.73 -15.20
C VAL A 349 10.72 1.67 -15.37
N GLY A 350 11.96 1.95 -14.95
CA GLY A 350 13.07 1.01 -15.03
C GLY A 350 12.81 -0.28 -14.25
N PHE A 351 12.30 -0.17 -13.02
CA PHE A 351 11.91 -1.32 -12.20
C PHE A 351 10.64 -2.02 -12.75
N ALA A 352 9.65 -1.29 -13.26
CA ALA A 352 8.48 -1.92 -13.88
C ALA A 352 8.85 -2.74 -15.14
N VAL A 353 9.68 -2.17 -16.01
CA VAL A 353 10.20 -2.85 -17.22
C VAL A 353 11.11 -4.01 -16.83
N GLY A 354 12.00 -3.82 -15.85
CA GLY A 354 12.87 -4.87 -15.33
C GLY A 354 12.08 -6.05 -14.78
N GLN A 355 11.01 -5.80 -14.04
CA GLN A 355 10.11 -6.85 -13.54
C GLN A 355 9.49 -7.64 -14.69
N CYS A 356 8.94 -6.95 -15.69
CA CYS A 356 8.30 -7.60 -16.85
C CYS A 356 9.29 -8.44 -17.67
N LEU A 357 10.52 -7.94 -17.87
CA LEU A 357 11.54 -8.63 -18.69
C LEU A 357 12.23 -9.80 -17.96
N LYS A 358 12.47 -9.68 -16.64
CA LYS A 358 13.22 -10.70 -15.88
C LYS A 358 12.33 -11.74 -15.24
N PHE A 359 11.17 -11.34 -14.74
CA PHE A 359 10.31 -12.21 -13.94
C PHE A 359 8.98 -12.54 -14.61
N GLY A 360 8.60 -11.78 -15.65
CA GLY A 360 7.29 -11.90 -16.26
C GLY A 360 6.16 -11.42 -15.35
N LEU A 361 4.93 -11.79 -15.70
CA LEU A 361 3.72 -11.44 -14.94
C LEU A 361 3.24 -12.57 -14.02
N PHE A 362 3.64 -13.81 -14.31
CA PHE A 362 3.21 -15.01 -13.59
C PHE A 362 4.40 -15.95 -13.39
N LEU A 363 4.52 -16.49 -12.18
CA LEU A 363 5.51 -17.52 -11.87
C LEU A 363 4.97 -18.89 -12.31
N PRO A 364 5.75 -19.69 -13.05
CA PRO A 364 5.36 -21.06 -13.33
C PRO A 364 5.45 -21.90 -12.04
N PRO A 365 4.57 -22.91 -11.88
CA PRO A 365 4.58 -23.79 -10.71
C PRO A 365 5.78 -24.75 -10.66
N MET A 366 6.51 -24.88 -11.77
CA MET A 366 7.49 -25.92 -12.00
C MET A 366 8.61 -25.41 -12.92
N PHE A 367 9.84 -25.81 -12.63
CA PHE A 367 11.04 -25.46 -13.38
C PHE A 367 11.82 -26.72 -13.74
N ASN A 368 12.19 -26.85 -15.01
CA ASN A 368 13.10 -27.91 -15.48
C ASN A 368 14.53 -27.39 -15.37
N VAL A 369 15.36 -28.02 -14.53
CA VAL A 369 16.72 -27.52 -14.25
C VAL A 369 17.77 -28.60 -14.52
N ALA A 370 18.83 -28.21 -15.23
CA ALA A 370 20.01 -29.03 -15.48
C ALA A 370 21.27 -28.32 -14.94
N VAL A 371 21.55 -28.51 -13.64
CA VAL A 371 22.68 -27.88 -12.94
C VAL A 371 23.39 -28.91 -12.04
N SER A 372 24.70 -28.80 -11.85
CA SER A 372 25.41 -29.62 -10.85
C SER A 372 25.03 -29.19 -9.43
N PRO A 373 24.82 -30.11 -8.46
CA PRO A 373 25.10 -31.55 -8.49
C PRO A 373 23.93 -32.43 -8.95
N CYS A 374 22.89 -31.90 -9.60
CA CYS A 374 21.73 -32.69 -10.01
C CYS A 374 22.12 -33.77 -11.04
N PRO A 375 21.58 -35.00 -10.92
CA PRO A 375 22.03 -36.15 -11.72
C PRO A 375 21.59 -36.09 -13.19
N HIS A 376 20.48 -35.41 -13.48
CA HIS A 376 19.91 -35.20 -14.81
C HIS A 376 19.07 -33.92 -14.78
N THR A 377 18.32 -33.64 -15.84
CA THR A 377 17.31 -32.58 -15.83
C THR A 377 16.20 -32.95 -14.85
N VAL A 378 16.11 -32.22 -13.76
CA VAL A 378 15.14 -32.47 -12.67
C VAL A 378 14.02 -31.44 -12.73
N ASP A 379 12.86 -31.88 -12.27
CA ASP A 379 11.66 -31.09 -12.13
C ASP A 379 11.56 -30.52 -10.72
N CYS A 380 11.67 -29.21 -10.60
CA CYS A 380 11.64 -28.50 -9.33
C CYS A 380 10.34 -27.71 -9.18
N PHE A 381 9.65 -27.93 -8.07
CA PHE A 381 8.34 -27.37 -7.76
C PHE A 381 8.47 -26.13 -6.89
N LEU A 382 7.91 -25.02 -7.38
CA LEU A 382 7.94 -23.75 -6.67
C LEU A 382 6.77 -23.65 -5.68
N PRO A 383 7.02 -23.27 -4.42
CA PRO A 383 5.96 -23.02 -3.45
C PRO A 383 5.09 -21.79 -3.78
N GLN A 384 3.77 -21.91 -3.63
CA GLN A 384 2.73 -20.87 -3.82
C GLN A 384 2.94 -19.93 -5.02
N PRO A 385 3.06 -20.46 -6.25
CA PRO A 385 3.32 -19.66 -7.45
C PRO A 385 2.19 -18.65 -7.73
N ASN A 386 0.93 -19.03 -7.46
CA ASN A 386 -0.23 -18.19 -7.70
C ASN A 386 -0.23 -16.98 -6.76
N GLU A 387 -0.05 -17.24 -5.46
CA GLU A 387 0.00 -16.21 -4.43
C GLU A 387 1.11 -15.18 -4.71
N LYS A 388 2.31 -15.68 -5.05
CA LYS A 388 3.45 -14.84 -5.42
C LYS A 388 3.14 -13.98 -6.63
N SER A 389 2.52 -14.57 -7.65
CA SER A 389 2.11 -13.85 -8.87
C SER A 389 1.09 -12.74 -8.59
N VAL A 390 0.14 -12.96 -7.67
CA VAL A 390 -0.80 -11.92 -7.23
C VAL A 390 -0.06 -10.72 -6.63
N PHE A 391 0.90 -10.96 -5.74
CA PHE A 391 1.73 -9.89 -5.17
C PHE A 391 2.60 -9.20 -6.21
N MET A 392 3.18 -9.94 -7.16
CA MET A 392 3.92 -9.34 -8.28
C MET A 392 3.05 -8.37 -9.08
N PHE A 393 1.82 -8.80 -9.40
CA PHE A 393 0.87 -7.99 -10.14
C PHE A 393 0.44 -6.75 -9.36
N ILE A 394 0.12 -6.90 -8.07
CA ILE A 394 -0.24 -5.77 -7.20
C ILE A 394 0.92 -4.76 -7.13
N MET A 395 2.15 -5.22 -6.92
CA MET A 395 3.31 -4.34 -6.85
C MET A 395 3.58 -3.63 -8.18
N LEU A 396 3.40 -4.32 -9.31
CA LEU A 396 3.50 -3.71 -10.64
C LEU A 396 2.42 -2.65 -10.88
N VAL A 397 1.16 -2.93 -10.52
CA VAL A 397 0.06 -1.96 -10.65
C VAL A 397 0.33 -0.73 -9.79
N LEU A 398 0.81 -0.92 -8.55
CA LEU A 398 1.19 0.19 -7.69
C LEU A 398 2.36 0.97 -8.31
N ALA A 399 3.39 0.30 -8.86
CA ALA A 399 4.53 0.87 -9.60
C ALA A 399 4.07 1.78 -10.73
N CYS A 400 3.21 1.26 -11.61
CA CYS A 400 2.64 2.00 -12.71
C CYS A 400 1.79 3.19 -12.23
N LEU A 401 0.98 3.01 -11.19
CA LEU A 401 0.14 4.08 -10.63
C LEU A 401 0.99 5.22 -10.05
N SER A 402 2.05 4.93 -9.28
CA SER A 402 2.92 6.01 -8.78
C SER A 402 3.66 6.70 -9.91
N GLY A 403 4.16 5.94 -10.89
CA GLY A 403 4.90 6.48 -12.02
C GLY A 403 4.01 7.42 -12.83
N LEU A 404 2.77 7.01 -13.10
CA LEU A 404 1.76 7.83 -13.77
C LEU A 404 1.42 9.09 -12.96
N LEU A 405 1.15 8.96 -11.66
CA LEU A 405 0.85 10.12 -10.81
C LEU A 405 2.04 11.09 -10.72
N THR A 406 3.26 10.58 -10.70
CA THR A 406 4.50 11.38 -10.69
C THR A 406 4.72 12.08 -12.03
N LEU A 407 4.40 11.42 -13.14
CA LEU A 407 4.38 12.03 -14.47
C LEU A 407 3.34 13.14 -14.56
N VAL A 408 2.13 12.92 -14.05
CA VAL A 408 1.08 13.96 -14.00
C VAL A 408 1.53 15.15 -13.17
N GLU A 409 2.10 14.91 -11.99
CA GLU A 409 2.70 15.96 -11.15
C GLU A 409 3.76 16.75 -11.94
N MET A 410 4.71 16.06 -12.57
CA MET A 410 5.78 16.67 -13.36
C MET A 410 5.25 17.56 -14.49
N VAL A 411 4.26 17.09 -15.25
CA VAL A 411 3.63 17.87 -16.33
C VAL A 411 2.88 19.07 -15.77
N SER A 412 2.17 18.92 -14.65
CA SER A 412 1.44 20.01 -14.01
C SER A 412 2.37 21.12 -13.51
N SER A 413 3.49 20.77 -12.87
CA SER A 413 4.48 21.73 -12.37
C SER A 413 5.19 22.48 -13.50
N GLN A 414 5.44 21.83 -14.64
CA GLN A 414 5.99 22.49 -15.83
C GLN A 414 5.02 23.53 -16.40
N PHE A 415 3.73 23.20 -16.47
CA PHE A 415 2.71 24.09 -16.98
C PHE A 415 2.57 25.34 -16.10
N GLU A 416 2.45 25.18 -14.78
CA GLU A 416 2.40 26.33 -13.86
C GLU A 416 3.60 27.27 -14.01
N TRP A 417 4.80 26.73 -14.24
CA TRP A 417 6.00 27.55 -14.42
C TRP A 417 6.05 28.28 -15.76
N TRP A 418 5.59 27.64 -16.84
CA TRP A 418 5.47 28.27 -18.15
C TRP A 418 4.56 29.50 -18.10
N PHE A 419 3.42 29.42 -17.40
CA PHE A 419 2.52 30.56 -17.20
C PHE A 419 3.12 31.66 -16.33
N MET A 420 3.90 31.30 -15.29
CA MET A 420 4.66 32.28 -14.49
C MET A 420 5.71 33.02 -15.33
N LEU A 421 6.41 32.33 -16.25
CA LEU A 421 7.39 32.96 -17.13
C LEU A 421 6.75 33.89 -18.18
N MET A 422 5.54 33.57 -18.64
CA MET A 422 4.81 34.41 -19.61
C MET A 422 4.09 35.61 -18.97
N GLY A 423 4.16 35.77 -17.64
CA GLY A 423 3.59 36.94 -16.94
C GLY A 423 2.06 36.98 -16.91
N ILE A 424 1.38 35.83 -17.08
CA ILE A 424 -0.08 35.76 -17.23
C ILE A 424 -0.80 35.68 -15.86
N PHE A 425 -0.11 35.30 -14.79
CA PHE A 425 -0.58 35.42 -13.41
C PHE A 425 0.31 36.43 -12.66
N SER A 426 -0.19 37.66 -12.53
CA SER A 426 0.34 38.70 -11.64
C SER A 426 -0.34 38.64 -10.28
#